data_AF-A0A5N6C0R6-F1
#
_entry.id   AF-A0A5N6C0R6-F1
#
_cell.length_a   1.000
_cell.length_b   1.000
_cell.length_c   1.000
_cell.angle_alpha   90.00
_cell.angle_beta   90.00
_cell.angle_gamma   90.00
#
_symmetry.space_group_name_H-M   'P 1'
#
loop_
_entity.id
_entity.type
_entity.pdbx_description
1 polymer ?
#
loop_
_entity_poly.entity_id
_entity_poly.type
_entity_poly.pdbx_seq_one_letter_code
_entity_poly.pdbx_strand_id
1 'polypeptide(L)'
;MTQHDEPYGKSRRGSLAGRLMILVALVAAGIGLSPAAAHADTWRTATGSAWGQTQATASAAAQASARTALANLATQLGEVCTNVTSSATLVYVVPSGGGYQYSGTATGLCAPAPPPPSYTVSRTATARGEASTYSAAVQNGAAAARAAILAAGGDCTGYQTTAVNYVYVTPTGSWYIYDVTVSALCVQ
;
A
#
# COMPACT_ATOMS: atom_id res chain seq x y z
N MET A 1 -7.10 42.13 -44.92
CA MET A 1 -7.61 43.48 -44.59
C MET A 1 -9.09 43.33 -44.25
N THR A 2 -9.47 43.82 -43.05
CA THR A 2 -10.83 44.28 -42.61
C THR A 2 -12.00 43.27 -42.67
N GLN A 3 -12.52 42.69 -41.58
CA GLN A 3 -13.28 43.22 -40.41
C GLN A 3 -14.77 43.54 -40.71
N HIS A 4 -15.64 43.25 -39.72
CA HIS A 4 -17.08 43.57 -39.51
C HIS A 4 -18.11 42.58 -40.07
N ASP A 5 -19.22 42.23 -39.42
CA ASP A 5 -19.73 42.36 -38.03
C ASP A 5 -21.02 41.51 -37.96
N GLU A 6 -21.37 40.99 -36.77
CA GLU A 6 -22.68 40.39 -36.49
C GLU A 6 -23.79 41.45 -36.41
N PRO A 7 -25.08 41.08 -36.58
CA PRO A 7 -26.16 41.79 -35.94
C PRO A 7 -26.95 40.91 -34.95
N TYR A 8 -26.68 41.16 -33.67
CA TYR A 8 -27.63 41.44 -32.58
C TYR A 8 -29.13 41.12 -32.81
N GLY A 9 -29.63 40.15 -32.04
CA GLY A 9 -31.04 39.99 -31.69
C GLY A 9 -31.22 40.02 -30.17
N LYS A 10 -31.53 41.19 -29.62
CA LYS A 10 -31.81 41.47 -28.19
C LYS A 10 -33.32 41.31 -27.95
N SER A 11 -33.74 40.50 -26.97
CA SER A 11 -34.87 40.88 -26.11
C SER A 11 -34.82 40.19 -24.75
N ARG A 12 -35.00 41.00 -23.72
CA ARG A 12 -34.92 40.70 -22.27
C ARG A 12 -36.33 40.60 -21.68
N ARG A 13 -36.36 40.09 -20.44
CA ARG A 13 -37.35 40.28 -19.33
C ARG A 13 -38.20 39.03 -19.09
N GLY A 14 -38.40 38.52 -17.87
CA GLY A 14 -37.97 38.90 -16.52
C GLY A 14 -37.91 37.62 -15.66
N SER A 15 -36.98 37.52 -14.71
CA SER A 15 -37.15 37.92 -13.31
C SER A 15 -38.37 37.29 -12.64
N LEU A 16 -38.14 36.25 -11.81
CA LEU A 16 -38.69 36.04 -10.46
C LEU A 16 -38.70 34.54 -10.09
N ALA A 17 -37.60 34.07 -9.51
CA ALA A 17 -37.54 32.99 -8.52
C ALA A 17 -36.08 32.96 -8.02
N GLY A 18 -35.68 33.81 -7.07
CA GLY A 18 -36.19 33.72 -5.71
C GLY A 18 -35.42 32.62 -4.97
N ARG A 19 -34.12 32.87 -4.72
CA ARG A 19 -33.55 32.92 -3.36
C ARG A 19 -33.89 31.70 -2.51
N LEU A 20 -32.93 30.80 -2.30
CA LEU A 20 -32.76 30.18 -0.98
C LEU A 20 -31.36 29.54 -0.81
N MET A 21 -30.63 30.14 0.14
CA MET A 21 -29.66 29.54 1.07
C MET A 21 -28.27 29.09 0.60
N ILE A 22 -27.34 30.03 0.81
CA ILE A 22 -26.00 29.81 1.36
C ILE A 22 -26.07 28.86 2.58
N LEU A 23 -25.25 27.81 2.58
CA LEU A 23 -24.81 27.11 3.79
C LEU A 23 -23.29 26.97 3.73
N VAL A 24 -22.62 27.86 4.45
CA VAL A 24 -21.24 27.69 4.90
C VAL A 24 -21.31 26.79 6.13
N ALA A 25 -20.70 25.60 6.06
CA ALA A 25 -20.42 24.77 7.21
C ALA A 25 -18.91 24.49 7.25
N LEU A 26 -18.23 25.30 8.05
CA LEU A 26 -16.85 25.12 8.47
C LEU A 26 -16.90 24.16 9.66
N VAL A 27 -16.51 22.90 9.48
CA VAL A 27 -16.33 21.96 10.59
C VAL A 27 -14.92 21.39 10.55
N ALA A 28 -14.19 21.81 11.58
CA ALA A 28 -12.97 21.31 12.17
C ALA A 28 -12.38 19.98 11.66
N ALA A 29 -11.05 20.02 11.48
CA ALA A 29 -10.18 18.86 11.52
C ALA A 29 -10.47 18.02 12.78
N GLY A 30 -11.14 16.89 12.59
CA GLY A 30 -11.15 15.78 13.51
C GLY A 30 -10.42 14.64 12.82
N ILE A 31 -9.31 14.20 13.40
CA ILE A 31 -8.68 12.90 13.12
C ILE A 31 -9.68 11.85 13.62
N GLY A 32 -10.75 11.67 12.87
CA GLY A 32 -11.71 10.61 13.08
C GLY A 32 -11.14 9.41 12.37
N LEU A 33 -10.69 8.43 13.15
CA LEU A 33 -10.58 7.04 12.74
C LEU A 33 -11.69 6.78 11.74
N SER A 34 -11.35 6.67 10.46
CA SER A 34 -12.27 6.08 9.49
C SER A 34 -12.76 4.82 10.18
N PRO A 35 -14.08 4.61 10.40
CA PRO A 35 -14.51 3.26 10.67
C PRO A 35 -13.90 2.48 9.52
N ALA A 36 -12.98 1.55 9.82
CA ALA A 36 -12.68 0.51 8.88
C ALA A 36 -14.07 0.06 8.46
N ALA A 37 -14.45 0.35 7.20
CA ALA A 37 -15.65 -0.26 6.68
C ALA A 37 -15.41 -1.73 7.01
N ALA A 38 -16.29 -2.32 7.82
CA ALA A 38 -16.28 -3.75 7.99
C ALA A 38 -16.49 -4.24 6.57
N HIS A 39 -15.40 -4.54 5.88
CA HIS A 39 -15.41 -4.95 4.50
C HIS A 39 -15.99 -6.35 4.57
N ALA A 40 -17.31 -6.39 4.47
CA ALA A 40 -18.03 -7.64 4.44
C ALA A 40 -17.51 -8.40 3.24
N ASP A 41 -17.17 -9.66 3.49
CA ASP A 41 -16.87 -10.63 2.47
C ASP A 41 -17.88 -10.50 1.32
N THR A 42 -17.39 -10.13 0.14
CA THR A 42 -18.22 -9.82 -1.03
C THR A 42 -18.02 -10.89 -2.09
N TRP A 43 -19.12 -11.46 -2.59
CA TRP A 43 -19.05 -12.36 -3.74
C TRP A 43 -18.65 -11.58 -4.99
N ARG A 44 -17.57 -12.02 -5.64
CA ARG A 44 -17.14 -11.49 -6.94
C ARG A 44 -17.10 -12.58 -7.97
N THR A 45 -17.38 -12.19 -9.21
CA THR A 45 -17.38 -13.06 -10.37
C THR A 45 -16.54 -12.43 -11.48
N ALA A 46 -15.73 -13.24 -12.14
CA ALA A 46 -15.00 -12.85 -13.33
C ALA A 46 -15.12 -13.93 -14.41
N THR A 47 -15.06 -13.49 -15.66
CA THR A 47 -15.14 -14.36 -16.83
C THR A 47 -13.83 -14.36 -17.60
N GLY A 48 -13.47 -15.52 -18.15
CA GLY A 48 -12.34 -15.70 -19.04
C GLY A 48 -12.77 -16.50 -20.26
N SER A 49 -11.95 -16.52 -21.30
CA SER A 49 -12.22 -17.34 -22.48
C SER A 49 -10.93 -17.98 -22.95
N ALA A 50 -11.02 -19.21 -23.43
CA ALA A 50 -9.89 -19.91 -23.97
C ALA A 50 -10.28 -20.81 -25.13
N TRP A 51 -9.29 -21.08 -25.97
CA TRP A 51 -9.39 -22.01 -27.08
C TRP A 51 -8.45 -23.20 -26.84
N GLY A 52 -8.83 -24.38 -27.31
CA GLY A 52 -8.00 -25.58 -27.23
C GLY A 52 -8.36 -26.60 -28.31
N GLN A 53 -7.41 -27.46 -28.66
CA GLN A 53 -7.62 -28.52 -29.66
C GLN A 53 -8.60 -29.59 -29.19
N THR A 54 -8.74 -29.80 -27.88
CA THR A 54 -9.69 -30.75 -27.30
C THR A 54 -10.65 -30.04 -26.34
N GLN A 55 -11.85 -30.58 -26.15
CA GLN A 55 -12.83 -30.03 -25.19
C GLN A 55 -12.26 -29.94 -23.78
N ALA A 56 -11.53 -30.95 -23.34
CA ALA A 56 -10.92 -31.00 -22.01
C ALA A 56 -9.88 -29.88 -21.82
N THR A 57 -9.01 -29.66 -22.82
CA THR A 57 -7.98 -28.61 -22.75
C THR A 57 -8.58 -27.21 -22.84
N ALA A 58 -9.54 -27.00 -23.73
CA ALA A 58 -10.21 -25.72 -23.89
C ALA A 58 -11.02 -25.33 -22.65
N SER A 59 -11.79 -26.27 -22.08
CA SER A 59 -12.58 -26.01 -20.86
C SER A 59 -11.71 -25.76 -19.63
N ALA A 60 -10.64 -26.54 -19.43
CA ALA A 60 -9.70 -26.31 -18.35
C ALA A 60 -8.98 -24.95 -18.48
N ALA A 61 -8.56 -24.59 -19.70
CA ALA A 61 -7.92 -23.30 -19.97
C ALA A 61 -8.88 -22.13 -19.74
N ALA A 62 -10.17 -22.28 -20.08
CA ALA A 62 -11.17 -21.24 -19.84
C ALA A 62 -11.45 -21.05 -18.34
N GLN A 63 -11.53 -22.13 -17.57
CA GLN A 63 -11.64 -22.06 -16.11
C GLN A 63 -10.41 -21.39 -15.48
N ALA A 64 -9.20 -21.74 -15.93
CA ALA A 64 -7.97 -21.11 -15.45
C ALA A 64 -7.94 -19.60 -15.79
N SER A 65 -8.30 -19.24 -17.02
CA SER A 65 -8.42 -17.84 -17.46
C SER A 65 -9.39 -17.05 -16.57
N ALA A 66 -10.55 -17.62 -16.25
CA ALA A 66 -11.53 -16.98 -15.37
C ALA A 66 -11.02 -16.81 -13.93
N ARG A 67 -10.29 -17.80 -13.39
CA ARG A 67 -9.67 -17.68 -12.05
C ARG A 67 -8.59 -16.60 -12.02
N THR A 68 -7.77 -16.51 -13.06
CA THR A 68 -6.77 -15.43 -13.19
C THR A 68 -7.45 -14.06 -13.28
N ALA A 69 -8.54 -13.94 -14.04
CA ALA A 69 -9.32 -12.71 -14.11
C ALA A 69 -9.89 -12.30 -12.74
N LEU A 70 -10.40 -13.27 -11.97
CA LEU A 70 -10.90 -13.02 -10.61
C LEU A 70 -9.78 -12.58 -9.66
N ALA A 71 -8.61 -13.22 -9.72
CA ALA A 71 -7.46 -12.86 -8.90
C ALA A 71 -6.92 -11.46 -9.24
N ASN A 72 -6.90 -11.09 -10.51
CA ASN A 72 -6.51 -9.75 -10.96
C ASN A 72 -7.50 -8.68 -10.48
N LEU A 73 -8.80 -8.96 -10.56
CA LEU A 73 -9.83 -8.07 -10.02
C LEU A 73 -9.66 -7.88 -8.51
N ALA A 74 -9.43 -8.96 -7.77
CA ALA A 74 -9.20 -8.90 -6.34
C ALA A 74 -7.97 -8.04 -6.01
N THR A 75 -6.87 -8.26 -6.72
CA THR A 75 -5.61 -7.50 -6.55
C THR A 75 -5.81 -6.00 -6.81
N GLN A 76 -6.55 -5.63 -7.86
CA GLN A 76 -6.87 -4.22 -8.16
C GLN A 76 -7.66 -3.53 -7.04
N LEU A 77 -8.39 -4.31 -6.25
CA LEU A 77 -9.22 -3.83 -5.15
C LEU A 77 -8.55 -4.04 -3.78
N GLY A 78 -7.34 -4.57 -3.73
CA GLY A 78 -6.64 -4.86 -2.48
C GLY A 78 -7.27 -6.01 -1.68
N GLU A 79 -7.91 -6.95 -2.36
CA GLU A 79 -8.65 -8.07 -1.78
C GLU A 79 -8.03 -9.43 -2.15
N VAL A 80 -8.37 -10.46 -1.38
CA VAL A 80 -8.07 -11.86 -1.67
C VAL A 80 -9.39 -12.64 -1.70
N CYS A 81 -9.58 -13.44 -2.74
CA CYS A 81 -10.77 -14.28 -2.89
C CYS A 81 -10.52 -15.72 -2.42
N THR A 82 -11.44 -16.25 -1.62
CA THR A 82 -11.46 -17.63 -1.13
C THR A 82 -12.70 -18.37 -1.64
N ASN A 83 -12.79 -19.69 -1.39
CA ASN A 83 -13.92 -20.53 -1.83
C ASN A 83 -14.23 -20.38 -3.34
N VAL A 84 -13.19 -20.22 -4.16
CA VAL A 84 -13.34 -19.97 -5.58
C VAL A 84 -13.87 -21.22 -6.27
N THR A 85 -15.05 -21.09 -6.85
CA THR A 85 -15.65 -22.08 -7.75
C THR A 85 -15.52 -21.60 -9.18
N SER A 86 -15.28 -22.53 -10.11
CA SER A 86 -15.16 -22.20 -11.53
C SER A 86 -15.92 -23.18 -12.39
N SER A 87 -16.59 -22.66 -13.41
CA SER A 87 -17.28 -23.43 -14.43
C SER A 87 -16.79 -23.01 -15.82
N ALA A 88 -17.03 -23.84 -16.82
CA ALA A 88 -16.84 -23.46 -18.22
C ALA A 88 -17.99 -23.96 -19.08
N THR A 89 -18.37 -23.14 -20.05
CA THR A 89 -19.43 -23.41 -21.00
C THR A 89 -18.84 -23.37 -22.41
N LEU A 90 -19.19 -24.37 -23.22
CA LEU A 90 -18.78 -24.43 -24.62
C LEU A 90 -19.46 -23.29 -25.38
N VAL A 91 -18.66 -22.44 -26.02
CA VAL A 91 -19.15 -21.30 -26.82
C VAL A 91 -19.21 -21.68 -28.28
N TYR A 92 -18.16 -22.34 -28.77
CA TYR A 92 -18.02 -22.61 -30.20
C TYR A 92 -17.16 -23.85 -30.46
N VAL A 93 -17.54 -24.62 -31.48
CA VAL A 93 -16.76 -25.72 -32.03
C VAL A 93 -16.35 -25.33 -33.44
N VAL A 94 -15.06 -25.36 -33.74
CA VAL A 94 -14.57 -25.06 -35.08
C VAL A 94 -15.02 -26.18 -36.03
N PRO A 95 -15.80 -25.88 -37.08
CA PRO A 95 -16.14 -26.85 -38.12
C PRO A 95 -14.85 -27.42 -38.72
N SER A 96 -14.82 -28.72 -39.04
CA SER A 96 -13.62 -29.51 -39.43
C SER A 96 -12.72 -30.02 -38.30
N GLY A 97 -13.14 -29.89 -37.03
CA GLY A 97 -12.39 -30.45 -35.89
C GLY A 97 -11.18 -29.61 -35.48
N GLY A 98 -11.15 -28.34 -35.90
CA GLY A 98 -10.03 -27.43 -35.64
C GLY A 98 -9.82 -27.12 -34.16
N GLY A 99 -10.84 -27.23 -33.31
CA GLY A 99 -10.75 -27.04 -31.87
C GLY A 99 -12.05 -26.53 -31.24
N TYR A 100 -11.98 -26.17 -29.96
CA TYR A 100 -13.10 -25.81 -29.11
C TYR A 100 -12.81 -24.49 -28.40
N GLN A 101 -13.79 -23.61 -28.34
CA GLN A 101 -13.76 -22.38 -27.55
C GLN A 101 -14.70 -22.50 -26.36
N TYR A 102 -14.18 -22.22 -25.18
CA TYR A 102 -14.96 -22.19 -23.94
C TYR A 102 -14.90 -20.81 -23.29
N SER A 103 -16.00 -20.42 -22.66
CA SER A 103 -16.06 -19.31 -21.73
C SER A 103 -16.06 -19.88 -20.32
N GLY A 104 -15.12 -19.43 -19.49
CA GLY A 104 -15.03 -19.78 -18.08
C GLY A 104 -15.62 -18.69 -17.21
N THR A 105 -16.20 -19.08 -16.09
CA THR A 105 -16.67 -18.17 -15.05
C THR A 105 -16.09 -18.63 -13.72
N ALA A 106 -15.49 -17.71 -12.96
CA ALA A 106 -14.99 -17.96 -11.62
C ALA A 106 -15.69 -17.05 -10.64
N THR A 107 -16.21 -17.61 -9.55
CA THR A 107 -16.89 -16.88 -8.47
C THR A 107 -16.26 -17.25 -7.14
N GLY A 108 -15.94 -16.24 -6.33
CA GLY A 108 -15.31 -16.43 -5.03
C GLY A 108 -15.74 -15.37 -4.03
N LEU A 109 -15.52 -15.66 -2.76
CA LEU A 109 -15.81 -14.75 -1.67
C LEU A 109 -14.55 -13.92 -1.38
N CYS A 110 -14.60 -12.62 -1.64
CA CYS A 110 -13.44 -11.73 -1.59
C CYS A 110 -13.52 -10.79 -0.39
N ALA A 111 -12.40 -10.67 0.32
CA ALA A 111 -12.25 -9.82 1.50
C ALA A 111 -10.94 -9.04 1.38
N PRO A 112 -10.76 -7.91 2.08
CA PRO A 112 -9.49 -7.20 2.08
C PRO A 112 -8.34 -8.12 2.40
N ALA A 113 -7.24 -7.95 1.67
CA ALA A 113 -6.03 -8.69 1.96
C ALA A 113 -5.61 -8.38 3.41
N PRO A 114 -5.30 -9.40 4.23
CA PRO A 114 -4.75 -9.15 5.55
C PRO A 114 -3.47 -8.32 5.41
N PRO A 115 -3.20 -7.38 6.33
CA PRO A 115 -1.96 -6.64 6.31
C PRO A 115 -0.77 -7.62 6.36
N PRO A 116 0.34 -7.31 5.67
CA PRO A 116 1.52 -8.14 5.71
C PRO A 116 1.96 -8.37 7.17
N PRO A 117 2.48 -9.57 7.51
CA PRO A 117 2.92 -9.86 8.85
C PRO A 117 4.09 -8.95 9.21
N SER A 118 3.90 -8.08 10.20
CA SER A 118 4.98 -7.30 10.78
C SER A 118 5.69 -8.12 11.85
N TYR A 119 7.00 -8.20 11.81
CA TYR A 119 7.79 -8.85 12.86
C TYR A 119 8.78 -7.87 13.48
N THR A 120 8.97 -7.99 14.80
CA THR A 120 9.96 -7.20 15.53
C THR A 120 11.32 -7.88 15.46
N VAL A 121 12.33 -7.14 15.02
CA VAL A 121 13.74 -7.57 14.99
C VAL A 121 14.55 -6.70 15.93
N SER A 122 15.44 -7.32 16.70
CA SER A 122 16.42 -6.57 17.47
C SER A 122 17.51 -6.04 16.54
N ARG A 123 17.87 -4.78 16.73
CA ARG A 123 18.99 -4.15 16.05
C ARG A 123 19.94 -3.52 17.05
N THR A 124 21.22 -3.62 16.76
CA THR A 124 22.29 -3.05 17.55
C THR A 124 23.22 -2.28 16.65
N ALA A 125 23.63 -1.09 17.09
CA ALA A 125 24.67 -0.32 16.43
C ALA A 125 25.65 0.21 17.47
N THR A 126 26.92 0.25 17.09
CA THR A 126 27.98 0.88 17.86
C THR A 126 28.45 2.10 17.10
N ALA A 127 28.53 3.25 17.77
CA ALA A 127 29.07 4.46 17.20
C ALA A 127 30.02 5.15 18.18
N ARG A 128 31.01 5.85 17.60
CA ARG A 128 31.98 6.61 18.36
C ARG A 128 31.41 7.95 18.77
N GLY A 129 31.53 8.25 20.06
CA GLY A 129 31.15 9.51 20.65
C GLY A 129 32.36 10.24 21.22
N GLU A 130 32.43 11.53 20.95
CA GLU A 130 33.56 12.38 21.29
C GLU A 130 33.09 13.68 21.92
N ALA A 131 33.67 14.08 23.04
CA ALA A 131 33.41 15.37 23.66
C ALA A 131 34.45 15.74 24.73
N SER A 132 34.38 16.98 25.23
CA SER A 132 35.21 17.46 26.35
C SER A 132 34.78 16.92 27.72
N THR A 133 33.66 16.23 27.83
CA THR A 133 33.20 15.55 29.05
C THR A 133 32.75 14.12 28.76
N TYR A 134 32.89 13.24 29.75
CA TYR A 134 32.40 11.86 29.69
C TYR A 134 30.94 11.77 29.24
N SER A 135 30.05 12.50 29.92
CA SER A 135 28.61 12.43 29.66
C SER A 135 28.25 12.88 28.25
N ALA A 136 28.90 13.94 27.74
CA ALA A 136 28.67 14.41 26.38
C ALA A 136 29.22 13.44 25.34
N ALA A 137 30.37 12.81 25.59
CA ALA A 137 30.93 11.81 24.67
C ALA A 137 30.01 10.59 24.56
N VAL A 138 29.48 10.11 25.69
CA VAL A 138 28.51 9.00 25.71
C VAL A 138 27.20 9.38 25.02
N GLN A 139 26.68 10.59 25.24
CA GLN A 139 25.47 11.07 24.56
C GLN A 139 25.66 11.20 23.05
N ASN A 140 26.79 11.74 22.60
CA ASN A 140 27.13 11.86 21.19
C ASN A 140 27.23 10.48 20.51
N GLY A 141 27.89 9.52 21.16
CA GLY A 141 27.97 8.15 20.66
C GLY A 141 26.60 7.45 20.63
N ALA A 142 25.80 7.63 21.68
CA ALA A 142 24.44 7.08 21.71
C ALA A 142 23.54 7.68 20.62
N ALA A 143 23.62 8.99 20.37
CA ALA A 143 22.87 9.66 19.31
C ALA A 143 23.29 9.17 17.92
N ALA A 144 24.59 9.01 17.67
CA ALA A 144 25.12 8.48 16.43
C ALA A 144 24.71 7.00 16.21
N ALA A 145 24.75 6.17 17.26
CA ALA A 145 24.31 4.78 17.20
C ALA A 145 22.80 4.67 16.93
N ARG A 146 21.99 5.55 17.54
CA ARG A 146 20.54 5.65 17.25
C ARG A 146 20.29 6.04 15.80
N ALA A 147 21.02 7.01 15.28
CA ALA A 147 20.92 7.41 13.88
C ALA A 147 21.30 6.26 12.93
N ALA A 148 22.31 5.46 13.25
CA ALA A 148 22.68 4.27 12.48
C ALA A 148 21.58 3.20 12.47
N ILE A 149 20.91 2.96 13.61
CA ILE A 149 19.77 2.03 13.68
C ILE A 149 18.60 2.53 12.82
N LEU A 150 18.29 3.83 12.90
CA LEU A 150 17.22 4.46 12.10
C LEU A 150 17.54 4.45 10.60
N ALA A 151 18.81 4.65 10.23
CA ALA A 151 19.25 4.63 8.83
C ALA A 151 19.07 3.26 8.16
N ALA A 152 19.06 2.17 8.94
CA ALA A 152 18.79 0.83 8.43
C ALA A 152 17.28 0.56 8.15
N GLY A 153 16.40 1.54 8.41
CA GLY A 153 14.97 1.52 8.07
C GLY A 153 14.07 0.73 9.04
N GLY A 154 12.80 1.09 9.11
CA GLY A 154 11.81 0.49 10.02
C GLY A 154 11.53 1.34 11.26
N ASP A 155 10.37 1.10 11.88
CA ASP A 155 9.95 1.81 13.09
C ASP A 155 10.60 1.16 14.31
N CYS A 156 11.59 1.83 14.88
CA CYS A 156 12.38 1.34 16.00
C CYS A 156 11.96 2.01 17.32
N THR A 157 11.78 1.21 18.37
CA THR A 157 11.42 1.68 19.72
C THR A 157 12.26 0.96 20.78
N GLY A 158 12.13 1.39 22.05
CA GLY A 158 12.81 0.74 23.17
C GLY A 158 14.33 0.88 23.15
N TYR A 159 14.84 2.01 22.66
CA TYR A 159 16.27 2.27 22.58
C TYR A 159 16.96 2.21 23.94
N GLN A 160 17.95 1.34 24.06
CA GLN A 160 18.76 1.19 25.28
C GLN A 160 20.23 1.24 24.94
N THR A 161 21.00 1.98 25.74
CA THR A 161 22.46 1.90 25.68
C THR A 161 22.90 0.63 26.39
N THR A 162 23.48 -0.32 25.66
CA THR A 162 23.83 -1.65 26.18
C THR A 162 25.30 -1.78 26.53
N ALA A 163 26.17 -0.97 25.91
CA ALA A 163 27.59 -0.92 26.27
C ALA A 163 28.16 0.48 26.05
N VAL A 164 29.11 0.85 26.92
CA VAL A 164 29.93 2.05 26.79
C VAL A 164 31.37 1.61 26.99
N ASN A 165 32.14 1.56 25.90
CA ASN A 165 33.52 1.11 25.92
C ASN A 165 34.45 2.31 25.87
N TYR A 166 35.36 2.38 26.83
CA TYR A 166 36.43 3.37 26.84
C TYR A 166 37.38 3.10 25.67
N VAL A 167 37.57 4.09 24.81
CA VAL A 167 38.56 4.00 23.73
C VAL A 167 39.84 4.70 24.17
N TYR A 168 39.74 6.00 24.46
CA TYR A 168 40.90 6.82 24.76
C TYR A 168 40.49 8.18 25.35
N VAL A 169 41.35 8.74 26.19
CA VAL A 169 41.30 10.13 26.63
C VAL A 169 42.61 10.78 26.25
N THR A 170 42.54 11.98 25.66
CA THR A 170 43.76 12.74 25.30
C THR A 170 44.67 12.90 26.53
N PRO A 171 46.00 12.95 26.37
CA PRO A 171 46.93 12.98 27.51
C PRO A 171 46.71 14.17 28.46
N THR A 172 46.06 15.23 27.98
CA THR A 172 45.69 16.44 28.72
C THR A 172 44.36 16.33 29.46
N GLY A 173 43.65 15.19 29.38
CA GLY A 173 42.32 14.98 29.97
C GLY A 173 41.20 15.82 29.32
N SER A 174 41.48 16.51 28.21
CA SER A 174 40.58 17.52 27.63
C SER A 174 39.53 16.94 26.69
N TRP A 175 39.66 15.68 26.29
CA TRP A 175 38.78 15.03 25.31
C TRP A 175 38.58 13.55 25.65
N TYR A 176 37.33 13.11 25.58
CA TYR A 176 36.87 11.77 25.91
C TYR A 176 36.33 11.09 24.65
N ILE A 177 36.82 9.89 24.36
CA ILE A 177 36.39 9.09 23.21
C ILE A 177 35.86 7.75 23.74
N TYR A 178 34.60 7.46 23.42
CA TYR A 178 33.91 6.24 23.79
C TYR A 178 33.24 5.60 22.59
N ASP A 179 33.26 4.28 22.52
CA ASP A 179 32.42 3.51 21.61
C ASP A 179 31.14 3.12 22.37
N VAL A 180 30.00 3.59 21.90
CA VAL A 180 28.70 3.41 22.55
C VAL A 180 27.84 2.50 21.70
N THR A 181 27.38 1.41 22.31
CA THR A 181 26.47 0.46 21.67
C THR A 181 25.04 0.73 22.14
N VAL A 182 24.13 0.88 21.19
CA VAL A 182 22.69 1.01 21.44
C VAL A 182 21.98 -0.17 20.80
N SER A 183 20.99 -0.72 21.50
CA SER A 183 20.02 -1.68 20.95
C SER A 183 18.63 -1.06 20.85
N ALA A 184 17.83 -1.54 19.90
CA ALA A 184 16.42 -1.21 19.75
C ALA A 184 15.64 -2.39 19.15
N LEU A 185 14.32 -2.37 19.29
CA LEU A 185 13.42 -3.29 18.59
C LEU A 185 12.78 -2.54 17.43
N CYS A 186 12.96 -3.04 16.22
CA CYS A 186 12.48 -2.44 14.98
C CYS A 186 11.42 -3.31 14.32
N VAL A 187 10.34 -2.70 13.84
CA VAL A 187 9.30 -3.37 13.05
C VAL A 187 9.73 -3.38 11.57
N GLN A 188 9.65 -4.55 10.94
CA GLN A 188 9.83 -4.74 9.50
C GLN A 188 8.54 -5.21 8.83
#